data_AF-A0A4U3I5E6-F1
#
_entry.id   AF-A0A4U3I5E6-F1
#
_cell.length_a   1.000
_cell.length_b   1.000
_cell.length_c   1.000
_cell.angle_alpha   90.00
_cell.angle_beta   90.00
_cell.angle_gamma   90.00
#
_symmetry.space_group_name_H-M   'P 1'
#
loop_
_entity.id
_entity.type
_entity.pdbx_description
1 polymer ?
#
loop_
_entity_poly.entity_id
_entity_poly.type
_entity_poly.pdbx_seq_one_letter_code
_entity_poly.pdbx_strand_id
1 'polypeptide(L)'
;MLITSATPQELIDWFHVKQEKQRIMCVMLAPELEDQQKLKDLILGFSAADAVLGGEVAFILLDPTGSSAVGLDRGLGEVGAFSGVALPLRDTTSFRDLTDEWEHHRDHVAKTSARGMARFVPDFMQIFNVEPVDLPCLCLVVHGVDESIVLSLDKEWTTEHLKELLQKIRIIVDGTPNFKKEISSIAGLLPKSLERIQDLVNSIGAKTSQISKILDQMLRRYDGSAEDRRMVVSYVAQGCQGRKILEDVLARFSFKESEKFHRDEQILRLLRLADELDSRRAPLIELQRGGLFIPSVTEQAQHWIESRDKLFGELESLLPGKQIATTRINRNQLTLIKSALELVNTSGEVVGKAVAAYEWIIKLVGKGG
;
A
#
# COMPACT_ATOMS: atom_id res chain seq x y z
N MET A 1 -16.88 2.83 -20.49
CA MET A 1 -15.60 3.19 -21.17
C MET A 1 -15.16 4.61 -20.81
N LEU A 2 -13.85 4.89 -20.75
CA LEU A 2 -13.28 6.20 -20.41
C LEU A 2 -12.35 6.67 -21.54
N ILE A 3 -12.49 7.91 -22.01
CA ILE A 3 -11.53 8.56 -22.91
C ILE A 3 -10.64 9.51 -22.11
N THR A 4 -9.34 9.49 -22.39
CA THR A 4 -8.38 10.41 -21.78
C THR A 4 -7.27 10.78 -22.76
N SER A 5 -6.70 11.98 -22.56
CA SER A 5 -5.51 12.46 -23.26
C SER A 5 -4.24 12.37 -22.40
N ALA A 6 -4.35 11.77 -21.22
CA ALA A 6 -3.22 11.55 -20.31
C ALA A 6 -2.16 10.63 -20.93
N THR A 7 -0.91 10.80 -20.52
CA THR A 7 0.13 9.82 -20.86
C THR A 7 -0.15 8.48 -20.17
N PRO A 8 0.35 7.36 -20.72
CA PRO A 8 0.19 6.03 -20.11
C PRO A 8 0.56 5.94 -18.63
N GLN A 9 1.65 6.58 -18.21
CA GLN A 9 2.07 6.59 -16.80
C GLN A 9 1.13 7.42 -15.92
N GLU A 10 0.77 8.63 -16.36
CA GLU A 10 -0.16 9.50 -15.63
C GLU A 10 -1.54 8.85 -15.44
N LEU A 11 -1.98 8.06 -16.43
CA LEU A 11 -3.23 7.31 -16.37
C LEU A 11 -3.19 6.24 -15.27
N ILE A 12 -2.10 5.48 -15.19
CA ILE A 12 -1.95 4.43 -14.18
C ILE A 12 -1.88 5.08 -12.79
N ASP A 13 -1.05 6.11 -12.62
CA ASP A 13 -0.94 6.84 -11.35
C ASP A 13 -2.29 7.44 -10.93
N TRP A 14 -3.02 8.06 -11.87
CA TRP A 14 -4.36 8.59 -11.62
C TRP A 14 -5.33 7.48 -11.18
N PHE A 15 -5.30 6.33 -11.85
CA PHE A 15 -6.20 5.23 -11.53
C PHE A 15 -6.02 4.78 -10.08
N HIS A 16 -4.78 4.61 -9.61
CA HIS A 16 -4.54 4.24 -8.22
C HIS A 16 -4.81 5.35 -7.21
N VAL A 17 -4.48 6.61 -7.53
CA VAL A 17 -4.53 7.72 -6.56
C VAL A 17 -5.92 8.35 -6.50
N LYS A 18 -6.50 8.71 -7.64
CA LYS A 18 -7.68 9.58 -7.73
C LYS A 18 -8.98 8.85 -8.06
N GLN A 19 -8.94 7.65 -8.63
CA GLN A 19 -10.17 6.92 -8.92
C GLN A 19 -10.84 6.43 -7.63
N GLU A 20 -12.17 6.48 -7.61
CA GLU A 20 -13.00 6.03 -6.48
C GLU A 20 -14.06 5.00 -6.88
N LYS A 21 -14.48 5.01 -8.16
CA LYS A 21 -15.61 4.23 -8.64
C LYS A 21 -15.20 2.87 -9.22
N GLN A 22 -14.18 2.84 -10.07
CA GLN A 22 -13.75 1.59 -10.72
C GLN A 22 -12.70 0.83 -9.90
N ARG A 23 -12.82 -0.50 -9.90
CA ARG A 23 -11.92 -1.45 -9.24
C ARG A 23 -10.88 -2.06 -10.18
N ILE A 24 -11.20 -2.20 -11.47
CA ILE A 24 -10.24 -2.63 -12.50
C ILE A 24 -10.23 -1.63 -13.65
N MET A 25 -9.04 -1.39 -14.18
CA MET A 25 -8.82 -0.66 -15.43
C MET A 25 -8.25 -1.60 -16.48
N CYS A 26 -8.99 -1.75 -17.58
CA CYS A 26 -8.61 -2.53 -18.75
C CYS A 26 -7.99 -1.60 -19.81
N VAL A 27 -6.81 -1.97 -20.30
CA VAL A 27 -6.11 -1.30 -21.40
C VAL A 27 -5.84 -2.35 -22.48
N MET A 28 -6.41 -2.17 -23.66
CA MET A 28 -6.19 -3.06 -24.79
C MET A 28 -4.95 -2.63 -25.58
N LEU A 29 -4.00 -3.54 -25.76
CA LEU A 29 -2.80 -3.33 -26.57
C LEU A 29 -2.93 -4.15 -27.85
N ALA A 30 -3.33 -3.49 -28.93
CA ALA A 30 -3.59 -4.12 -30.22
C ALA A 30 -3.21 -3.14 -31.35
N PRO A 31 -1.93 -3.13 -31.79
CA PRO A 31 -1.40 -2.07 -32.65
C PRO A 31 -1.76 -2.23 -34.14
N GLU A 32 -2.14 -3.43 -34.59
CA GLU A 32 -2.37 -3.72 -36.02
C GLU A 32 -3.57 -2.92 -36.57
N LEU A 33 -3.55 -2.64 -37.88
CA LEU A 33 -4.63 -1.89 -38.52
C LEU A 33 -5.99 -2.59 -38.41
N GLU A 34 -6.00 -3.92 -38.47
CA GLU A 34 -7.20 -4.73 -38.29
C GLU A 34 -7.75 -4.60 -36.86
N ASP A 35 -6.86 -4.61 -35.87
CA ASP A 35 -7.22 -4.43 -34.46
C ASP A 35 -7.81 -3.04 -34.19
N GLN A 36 -7.25 -2.00 -34.82
CA GLN A 36 -7.79 -0.65 -34.74
C GLN A 36 -9.21 -0.58 -35.29
N GLN A 37 -9.52 -1.32 -36.35
CA GLN A 37 -10.87 -1.38 -36.91
C GLN A 37 -11.83 -2.11 -35.95
N LYS A 38 -11.42 -3.25 -35.39
CA LYS A 38 -12.21 -3.96 -34.36
C LYS A 38 -12.46 -3.10 -33.13
N LEU A 39 -11.45 -2.35 -32.66
CA LEU A 39 -11.57 -1.43 -31.54
C LEU A 39 -12.50 -0.25 -31.87
N LYS A 40 -12.42 0.29 -33.08
CA LYS A 40 -13.36 1.31 -33.57
C LYS A 40 -14.79 0.78 -33.52
N ASP A 41 -15.03 -0.43 -34.01
CA ASP A 41 -16.36 -1.05 -34.03
C ASP A 41 -16.90 -1.30 -32.61
N LEU A 42 -16.02 -1.65 -31.67
CA LEU A 42 -16.37 -1.74 -30.24
C LEU A 42 -16.82 -0.39 -29.67
N ILE A 43 -16.12 0.71 -30.00
CA ILE A 43 -16.46 2.07 -29.54
C ILE A 43 -17.77 2.54 -30.17
N LEU A 44 -18.03 2.22 -31.44
CA LEU A 44 -19.32 2.51 -32.06
C LEU A 44 -20.46 1.70 -31.42
N GLY A 45 -20.19 0.45 -31.08
CA GLY A 45 -21.06 -0.41 -30.27
C GLY A 45 -21.06 -0.10 -28.76
N PHE A 46 -20.77 1.16 -28.37
CA PHE A 46 -20.57 1.57 -26.98
C PHE A 46 -21.69 1.12 -26.04
N SER A 47 -22.96 1.24 -26.42
CA SER A 47 -24.09 0.91 -25.55
C SER A 47 -24.06 -0.55 -25.07
N ALA A 48 -23.79 -1.47 -25.99
CA ALA A 48 -23.66 -2.90 -25.68
C ALA A 48 -22.41 -3.17 -24.83
N ALA A 49 -21.29 -2.51 -25.15
CA ALA A 49 -20.04 -2.69 -24.41
C ALA A 49 -20.09 -2.10 -22.97
N ASP A 50 -20.74 -0.94 -22.78
CA ASP A 50 -20.88 -0.30 -21.47
C ASP A 50 -21.83 -1.08 -20.55
N ALA A 51 -22.90 -1.66 -21.11
CA ALA A 51 -23.80 -2.55 -20.37
C ALA A 51 -23.06 -3.76 -19.78
N VAL A 52 -22.08 -4.28 -20.53
CA VAL A 52 -21.24 -5.39 -20.09
C VAL A 52 -20.23 -4.95 -19.04
N LEU A 53 -19.53 -3.83 -19.26
CA LEU A 53 -18.52 -3.28 -18.34
C LEU A 53 -19.07 -2.90 -16.95
N GLY A 54 -20.31 -2.40 -16.91
CA GLY A 54 -20.93 -1.98 -15.65
C GLY A 54 -20.24 -0.78 -14.98
N GLY A 55 -20.34 -0.70 -13.65
CA GLY A 55 -19.81 0.42 -12.88
C GLY A 55 -18.36 0.26 -12.40
N GLU A 56 -17.91 -0.99 -12.26
CA GLU A 56 -16.69 -1.36 -11.52
C GLU A 56 -15.48 -1.61 -12.45
N VAL A 57 -15.71 -1.87 -13.75
CA VAL A 57 -14.65 -2.08 -14.75
C VAL A 57 -14.53 -0.86 -15.66
N ALA A 58 -13.37 -0.21 -15.64
CA ALA A 58 -13.00 0.81 -16.62
C ALA A 58 -12.38 0.13 -17.85
N PHE A 59 -12.76 0.59 -19.05
CA PHE A 59 -12.04 0.28 -20.28
C PHE A 59 -11.54 1.60 -20.86
N ILE A 60 -10.22 1.73 -21.00
CA ILE A 60 -9.58 2.99 -21.37
C ILE A 60 -9.36 3.10 -22.87
N LEU A 61 -9.63 4.29 -23.38
CA LEU A 61 -9.40 4.72 -24.74
C LEU A 61 -8.53 5.98 -24.67
N LEU A 62 -7.43 6.00 -25.43
CA LEU A 62 -6.55 7.17 -25.49
C LEU A 62 -6.84 8.02 -26.72
N ASP A 63 -6.95 9.33 -26.51
CA ASP A 63 -7.03 10.33 -27.58
C ASP A 63 -5.82 11.28 -27.53
N PRO A 64 -4.80 11.08 -28.40
CA PRO A 64 -3.59 11.89 -28.43
C PRO A 64 -3.83 13.33 -28.92
N THR A 65 -5.01 13.63 -29.46
CA THR A 65 -5.34 14.97 -29.99
C THR A 65 -6.12 15.83 -28.97
N GLY A 66 -6.25 15.37 -27.72
CA GLY A 66 -7.03 16.01 -26.67
C GLY A 66 -6.57 17.39 -26.16
N SER A 67 -5.79 18.15 -26.95
CA SER A 67 -5.72 19.62 -26.80
C SER A 67 -6.95 20.32 -27.38
N SER A 68 -7.69 19.66 -28.29
CA SER A 68 -8.97 20.12 -28.84
C SER A 68 -10.12 19.21 -28.40
N ALA A 69 -10.73 19.57 -27.27
CA ALA A 69 -12.12 19.29 -26.88
C ALA A 69 -12.92 18.26 -27.72
N VAL A 70 -13.04 17.03 -27.21
CA VAL A 70 -14.38 16.45 -27.03
C VAL A 70 -14.95 17.14 -25.79
N GLY A 71 -15.43 18.38 -25.97
CA GLY A 71 -15.72 19.31 -24.90
C GLY A 71 -17.10 19.09 -24.29
N LEU A 72 -17.14 18.88 -22.98
CA LEU A 72 -18.15 19.46 -22.11
C LEU A 72 -17.41 20.09 -20.91
N ASP A 73 -17.51 21.42 -20.89
CA ASP A 73 -17.07 22.47 -19.97
C ASP A 73 -16.14 22.18 -18.76
N ARG A 74 -15.12 23.04 -18.61
CA ARG A 74 -14.11 22.97 -17.53
C ARG A 74 -14.56 23.77 -16.31
N GLY A 75 -14.73 23.08 -15.18
CA GLY A 75 -14.94 23.69 -13.87
C GLY A 75 -13.99 23.14 -12.80
N LEU A 76 -13.06 24.00 -12.36
CA LEU A 76 -12.40 24.10 -11.04
C LEU A 76 -11.24 23.15 -10.65
N GLY A 77 -10.14 23.78 -10.22
CA GLY A 77 -9.56 23.56 -8.88
C GLY A 77 -8.25 22.78 -8.78
N GLU A 78 -7.20 23.46 -8.31
CA GLU A 78 -5.82 22.98 -8.09
C GLU A 78 -5.70 21.86 -7.04
N VAL A 79 -4.97 20.77 -7.35
CA VAL A 79 -3.80 20.23 -6.61
C VAL A 79 -3.04 19.24 -7.55
N GLY A 80 -1.74 19.46 -7.77
CA GLY A 80 -0.76 18.46 -8.24
C GLY A 80 -1.08 17.76 -9.57
N ALA A 81 -0.76 18.46 -10.67
CA ALA A 81 -0.91 18.17 -12.11
C ALA A 81 -1.08 16.70 -12.55
N PHE A 82 -2.31 16.18 -12.44
CA PHE A 82 -2.90 15.37 -13.52
C PHE A 82 -3.54 16.38 -14.46
N SER A 83 -3.02 16.54 -15.68
CA SER A 83 -3.54 17.50 -16.66
C SER A 83 -4.64 16.91 -17.57
N GLY A 84 -4.81 15.59 -17.53
CA GLY A 84 -5.84 14.87 -18.29
C GLY A 84 -7.24 15.01 -17.67
N VAL A 85 -8.26 14.78 -18.48
CA VAL A 85 -9.63 14.55 -18.00
C VAL A 85 -10.02 13.17 -18.52
N ALA A 86 -10.32 12.24 -17.61
CA ALA A 86 -10.89 10.95 -17.96
C ALA A 86 -12.42 11.09 -18.02
N LEU A 87 -12.98 11.08 -19.22
CA LEU A 87 -14.42 11.28 -19.44
C LEU A 87 -15.11 9.94 -19.72
N PRO A 88 -16.13 9.56 -18.93
CA PRO A 88 -16.98 8.43 -19.27
C PRO A 88 -17.74 8.70 -20.56
N LEU A 89 -17.61 7.81 -21.54
CA LEU A 89 -18.34 7.93 -22.81
C LEU A 89 -19.86 7.98 -22.60
N ARG A 90 -20.38 7.28 -21.59
CA ARG A 90 -21.80 7.36 -21.19
C ARG A 90 -22.24 8.76 -20.80
N ASP A 91 -21.32 9.65 -20.46
CA ASP A 91 -21.62 11.03 -20.06
C ASP A 91 -21.50 12.03 -21.21
N THR A 92 -21.03 11.59 -22.38
CA THR A 92 -20.95 12.39 -23.60
C THR A 92 -22.28 12.36 -24.36
N THR A 93 -22.81 13.54 -24.71
CA THR A 93 -24.10 13.68 -25.43
C THR A 93 -24.17 12.87 -26.72
N SER A 94 -23.11 12.89 -27.53
CA SER A 94 -23.03 12.16 -28.80
C SER A 94 -23.11 10.63 -28.66
N PHE A 95 -22.79 10.09 -27.48
CA PHE A 95 -22.89 8.66 -27.17
C PHE A 95 -24.16 8.30 -26.37
N ARG A 96 -24.88 9.30 -25.83
CA ARG A 96 -26.23 9.14 -25.27
C ARG A 96 -27.31 9.23 -26.33
N ASP A 97 -27.14 10.13 -27.30
CA ASP A 97 -28.07 10.40 -28.37
C ASP A 97 -27.69 9.59 -29.62
N LEU A 98 -28.38 8.47 -29.83
CA LEU A 98 -28.14 7.53 -30.93
C LEU A 98 -28.75 7.98 -32.27
N THR A 99 -29.26 9.20 -32.37
CA THR A 99 -29.73 9.75 -33.66
C THR A 99 -28.58 9.91 -34.67
N ASP A 100 -28.97 10.06 -35.93
CA ASP A 100 -28.04 10.22 -37.07
C ASP A 100 -27.24 11.54 -36.96
N GLU A 101 -27.75 12.54 -36.24
CA GLU A 101 -27.11 13.85 -36.05
C GLU A 101 -25.69 13.76 -35.47
N TRP A 102 -25.42 12.73 -34.67
CA TRP A 102 -24.15 12.53 -33.99
C TRP A 102 -23.32 11.38 -34.57
N GLU A 103 -23.79 10.71 -35.64
CA GLU A 103 -23.13 9.54 -36.21
C GLU A 103 -21.70 9.85 -36.69
N HIS A 104 -21.54 10.92 -37.47
CA HIS A 104 -20.23 11.36 -37.95
C HIS A 104 -19.27 11.73 -36.80
N HIS A 105 -19.80 12.30 -35.72
CA HIS A 105 -18.99 12.64 -34.55
C HIS A 105 -18.57 11.38 -33.79
N ARG A 106 -19.47 10.41 -33.58
CA ARG A 106 -19.14 9.10 -32.98
C ARG A 106 -18.08 8.36 -33.80
N ASP A 107 -18.24 8.32 -35.13
CA ASP A 107 -17.25 7.70 -36.03
C ASP A 107 -15.88 8.36 -35.91
N HIS A 108 -15.85 9.70 -35.88
CA HIS A 108 -14.62 10.45 -35.69
C HIS A 108 -13.93 10.11 -34.35
N VAL A 109 -14.67 10.15 -33.23
CA VAL A 109 -14.13 9.80 -31.91
C VAL A 109 -13.63 8.36 -31.88
N ALA A 110 -14.43 7.40 -32.35
CA ALA A 110 -14.05 5.99 -32.39
C ALA A 110 -12.76 5.76 -33.20
N LYS A 111 -12.65 6.39 -34.37
CA LYS A 111 -11.48 6.28 -35.24
C LYS A 111 -10.25 6.92 -34.62
N THR A 112 -10.38 8.11 -34.03
CA THR A 112 -9.27 8.84 -33.41
C THR A 112 -8.78 8.13 -32.15
N SER A 113 -9.68 7.64 -31.31
CA SER A 113 -9.32 6.88 -30.10
C SER A 113 -8.69 5.52 -30.43
N ALA A 114 -9.21 4.78 -31.42
CA ALA A 114 -8.62 3.49 -31.80
C ALA A 114 -7.18 3.65 -32.33
N ARG A 115 -6.95 4.66 -33.19
CA ARG A 115 -5.61 5.02 -33.67
C ARG A 115 -4.72 5.55 -32.54
N GLY A 116 -5.30 6.33 -31.65
CA GLY A 116 -4.63 6.89 -30.48
C GLY A 116 -4.08 5.80 -29.58
N MET A 117 -4.90 4.79 -29.28
CA MET A 117 -4.50 3.63 -28.51
C MET A 117 -3.30 2.90 -29.16
N ALA A 118 -3.38 2.60 -30.47
CA ALA A 118 -2.27 1.95 -31.18
C ALA A 118 -0.94 2.73 -31.09
N ARG A 119 -0.98 4.06 -31.09
CA ARG A 119 0.22 4.92 -30.96
C ARG A 119 0.93 4.78 -29.62
N PHE A 120 0.18 4.56 -28.54
CA PHE A 120 0.72 4.46 -27.17
C PHE A 120 1.04 3.01 -26.75
N VAL A 121 0.83 2.02 -27.64
CA VAL A 121 1.18 0.62 -27.37
C VAL A 121 2.64 0.46 -26.92
N PRO A 122 3.66 1.09 -27.55
CA PRO A 122 5.05 0.95 -27.09
C PRO A 122 5.28 1.39 -25.64
N ASP A 123 4.67 2.50 -25.22
CA ASP A 123 4.79 3.03 -23.87
C ASP A 123 4.13 2.10 -22.84
N PHE A 124 2.94 1.58 -23.17
CA PHE A 124 2.28 0.58 -22.34
C PHE A 124 3.02 -0.75 -22.30
N MET A 125 3.63 -1.18 -23.40
CA MET A 125 4.46 -2.39 -23.41
C MET A 125 5.63 -2.26 -22.43
N GLN A 126 6.23 -1.08 -22.33
CA GLN A 126 7.28 -0.81 -21.35
C GLN A 126 6.74 -0.89 -19.90
N ILE A 127 5.57 -0.29 -19.63
CA ILE A 127 4.99 -0.27 -18.28
C ILE A 127 4.52 -1.66 -17.83
N PHE A 128 3.87 -2.39 -18.73
CA PHE A 128 3.32 -3.73 -18.47
C PHE A 128 4.31 -4.86 -18.78
N ASN A 129 5.55 -4.53 -19.14
CA ASN A 129 6.58 -5.51 -19.54
C ASN A 129 6.04 -6.56 -20.55
N VAL A 130 5.35 -6.06 -21.57
CA VAL A 130 4.72 -6.87 -22.63
C VAL A 130 5.71 -7.02 -23.77
N GLU A 131 5.93 -8.25 -24.22
CA GLU A 131 6.75 -8.52 -25.39
C GLU A 131 5.89 -8.51 -26.66
N PRO A 132 6.45 -8.27 -27.85
CA PRO A 132 5.69 -8.29 -29.10
C PRO A 132 4.91 -9.60 -29.34
N VAL A 133 5.40 -10.73 -28.80
CA VAL A 133 4.75 -12.04 -28.91
C VAL A 133 3.44 -12.14 -28.12
N ASP A 134 3.28 -11.30 -27.09
CA ASP A 134 2.10 -11.28 -26.24
C ASP A 134 0.93 -10.51 -26.89
N LEU A 135 1.17 -9.79 -28.00
CA LEU A 135 0.16 -8.97 -28.67
C LEU A 135 -0.70 -9.79 -29.66
N PRO A 136 -2.01 -9.47 -29.78
CA PRO A 136 -2.75 -8.47 -29.02
C PRO A 136 -3.01 -8.94 -27.57
N CYS A 137 -3.10 -8.01 -26.61
CA CYS A 137 -3.39 -8.37 -25.22
C CYS A 137 -4.30 -7.37 -24.50
N LEU A 138 -4.86 -7.81 -23.39
CA LEU A 138 -5.63 -7.00 -22.46
C LEU A 138 -4.85 -6.88 -21.14
N CYS A 139 -4.41 -5.67 -20.82
CA CYS A 139 -3.76 -5.36 -19.56
C CYS A 139 -4.81 -4.93 -18.52
N LEU A 140 -4.79 -5.56 -17.35
CA LEU A 140 -5.71 -5.34 -16.24
C LEU A 140 -4.96 -4.76 -15.06
N VAL A 141 -5.26 -3.52 -14.72
CA VAL A 141 -4.74 -2.85 -13.52
C VAL A 141 -5.76 -2.97 -12.41
N VAL A 142 -5.36 -3.57 -11.28
CA VAL A 142 -6.23 -3.71 -10.11
C VAL A 142 -6.04 -2.52 -9.18
N HIS A 143 -7.14 -1.84 -8.86
CA HIS A 143 -7.11 -0.61 -8.09
C HIS A 143 -6.59 -0.85 -6.66
N GLY A 144 -5.50 -0.16 -6.33
CA GLY A 144 -4.85 -0.28 -5.02
C GLY A 144 -3.92 -1.49 -4.87
N VAL A 145 -3.61 -2.23 -5.95
CA VAL A 145 -2.61 -3.32 -5.93
C VAL A 145 -1.44 -2.94 -6.84
N ASP A 146 -0.20 -3.23 -6.42
CA ASP A 146 1.00 -2.86 -7.18
C ASP A 146 1.36 -3.85 -8.32
N GLU A 147 0.40 -4.71 -8.68
CA GLU A 147 0.50 -5.77 -9.69
C GLU A 147 -0.66 -5.65 -10.69
N SER A 148 -0.34 -5.92 -11.96
CA SER A 148 -1.30 -6.00 -13.07
C SER A 148 -1.24 -7.37 -13.71
N ILE A 149 -2.26 -7.71 -14.50
CA ILE A 149 -2.31 -8.94 -15.30
C ILE A 149 -2.30 -8.57 -16.77
N VAL A 150 -1.49 -9.23 -17.55
CA VAL A 150 -1.53 -9.16 -19.01
C VAL A 150 -2.16 -10.45 -19.50
N LEU A 151 -3.33 -10.36 -20.13
CA LEU A 151 -4.02 -11.49 -20.76
C LEU A 151 -3.75 -11.46 -22.27
N SER A 152 -3.06 -12.47 -22.79
CA SER A 152 -2.80 -12.58 -24.23
C SER A 152 -4.08 -12.98 -24.96
N LEU A 153 -4.43 -12.23 -25.99
CA LEU A 153 -5.58 -12.49 -26.86
C LEU A 153 -5.12 -13.23 -28.11
N ASP A 154 -6.03 -14.03 -28.68
CA ASP A 154 -5.81 -14.60 -30.00
C ASP A 154 -5.74 -13.48 -31.06
N LYS A 155 -4.90 -13.66 -32.08
CA LYS A 155 -4.82 -12.73 -33.22
C LYS A 155 -6.16 -12.56 -33.94
N GLU A 156 -6.99 -13.58 -33.89
CA GLU A 156 -8.34 -13.62 -34.49
C GLU A 156 -9.44 -13.12 -33.53
N TRP A 157 -9.10 -12.36 -32.49
CA TRP A 157 -10.10 -11.83 -31.56
C TRP A 157 -11.19 -11.02 -32.29
N THR A 158 -12.39 -11.02 -31.69
CA THR A 158 -13.56 -10.29 -32.19
C THR A 158 -14.12 -9.38 -31.11
N THR A 159 -14.93 -8.40 -31.52
CA THR A 159 -15.62 -7.50 -30.57
C THR A 159 -16.52 -8.25 -29.61
N GLU A 160 -17.18 -9.32 -30.05
CA GLU A 160 -18.02 -10.17 -29.20
C GLU A 160 -17.19 -10.98 -28.20
N HIS A 161 -16.08 -11.60 -28.64
CA HIS A 161 -15.18 -12.30 -27.71
C HIS A 161 -14.63 -11.36 -26.64
N LEU A 162 -14.29 -10.12 -27.01
CA LEU A 162 -13.80 -9.13 -26.06
C LEU A 162 -14.90 -8.68 -25.08
N LYS A 163 -16.14 -8.51 -25.54
CA LYS A 163 -17.28 -8.23 -24.64
C LYS A 163 -17.48 -9.38 -23.65
N GLU A 164 -17.49 -10.62 -24.12
CA GLU A 164 -17.62 -11.80 -23.24
C GLU A 164 -16.50 -11.85 -22.20
N LEU A 165 -15.26 -11.56 -22.61
CA LEU A 165 -14.12 -11.48 -21.70
C LEU A 165 -14.32 -10.38 -20.64
N LEU A 166 -14.72 -9.17 -21.05
CA LEU A 166 -15.01 -8.06 -20.13
C LEU A 166 -16.16 -8.39 -19.17
N GLN A 167 -17.16 -9.15 -19.62
CA GLN A 167 -18.25 -9.64 -18.77
C GLN A 167 -17.73 -10.60 -17.68
N LYS A 168 -16.88 -11.55 -18.07
CA LYS A 168 -16.26 -12.50 -17.12
C LYS A 168 -15.39 -11.78 -16.11
N ILE A 169 -14.58 -10.82 -16.56
CA ILE A 169 -13.77 -9.95 -15.69
C ILE A 169 -14.68 -9.21 -14.70
N ARG A 170 -15.77 -8.60 -15.17
CA ARG A 170 -16.71 -7.91 -14.28
C ARG A 170 -17.29 -8.85 -13.22
N ILE A 171 -17.72 -10.06 -13.58
CA ILE A 171 -18.29 -11.02 -12.62
C ILE A 171 -17.28 -11.34 -11.51
N ILE A 172 -16.01 -11.52 -11.87
CA ILE A 172 -14.91 -11.73 -10.91
C ILE A 172 -14.72 -10.49 -10.02
N VAL A 173 -14.69 -9.29 -10.62
CA VAL A 173 -14.48 -8.03 -9.90
C VAL A 173 -15.62 -7.69 -8.95
N ASP A 174 -16.86 -7.93 -9.35
CA ASP A 174 -18.05 -7.70 -8.52
C ASP A 174 -18.03 -8.61 -7.27
N GLY A 175 -17.40 -9.79 -7.37
CA GLY A 175 -17.20 -10.73 -6.26
C GLY A 175 -15.98 -10.47 -5.38
N THR A 176 -15.18 -9.45 -5.65
CA THR A 176 -13.93 -9.15 -4.93
C THR A 176 -13.97 -7.82 -4.17
N PRO A 177 -13.21 -7.71 -3.07
CA PRO A 177 -13.19 -6.52 -2.23
C PRO A 177 -12.54 -5.32 -2.93
N ASN A 178 -12.83 -4.12 -2.44
CA ASN A 178 -12.16 -2.91 -2.91
C ASN A 178 -10.79 -2.76 -2.21
N PHE A 179 -9.75 -3.36 -2.78
CA PHE A 179 -8.41 -3.41 -2.19
C PHE A 179 -7.87 -2.04 -1.74
N LYS A 180 -8.07 -0.96 -2.51
CA LYS A 180 -7.66 0.39 -2.07
C LYS A 180 -8.32 0.80 -0.74
N LYS A 181 -9.64 0.62 -0.61
CA LYS A 181 -10.36 0.95 0.63
C LYS A 181 -9.89 0.08 1.79
N GLU A 182 -9.69 -1.21 1.53
CA GLU A 182 -9.30 -2.17 2.55
C GLU A 182 -7.86 -1.96 3.03
N ILE A 183 -6.91 -1.70 2.13
CA ILE A 183 -5.52 -1.36 2.47
C ILE A 183 -5.46 -0.03 3.23
N SER A 184 -6.22 0.98 2.79
CA SER A 184 -6.34 2.25 3.50
C SER A 184 -6.95 2.08 4.89
N SER A 185 -7.87 1.12 5.06
CA SER A 185 -8.48 0.81 6.36
C SER A 185 -7.46 0.20 7.34
N ILE A 186 -6.54 -0.65 6.88
CA ILE A 186 -5.47 -1.21 7.71
C ILE A 186 -4.58 -0.11 8.28
N ALA A 187 -4.23 0.89 7.46
CA ALA A 187 -3.50 2.06 7.93
C ALA A 187 -4.29 2.85 9.00
N GLY A 188 -5.63 2.85 8.92
CA GLY A 188 -6.51 3.43 9.94
C GLY A 188 -6.71 2.57 11.19
N LEU A 189 -6.47 1.27 11.10
CA LEU A 189 -6.46 0.33 12.24
C LEU A 189 -5.17 0.44 13.04
N LEU A 190 -4.10 0.99 12.47
CA LEU A 190 -2.90 1.34 13.23
C LEU A 190 -3.24 2.43 14.27
N PRO A 191 -2.97 2.21 15.56
CA PRO A 191 -3.30 3.15 16.60
C PRO A 191 -2.54 4.45 16.39
N LYS A 192 -3.26 5.58 16.48
CA LYS A 192 -2.65 6.91 16.65
C LYS A 192 -1.70 6.99 17.86
N SER A 193 -1.75 6.00 18.77
CA SER A 193 -0.82 5.86 19.89
C SER A 193 0.59 5.37 19.49
N LEU A 194 0.85 4.94 18.25
CA LEU A 194 2.19 4.55 17.79
C LEU A 194 3.18 5.72 17.73
N GLU A 195 2.74 6.92 17.36
CA GLU A 195 3.57 8.13 17.46
C GLU A 195 3.97 8.40 18.93
N ARG A 196 3.04 8.16 19.87
CA ARG A 196 3.31 8.26 21.31
C ARG A 196 4.26 7.16 21.80
N ILE A 197 4.26 5.99 21.16
CA ILE A 197 5.18 4.88 21.48
C ILE A 197 6.61 5.23 21.09
N GLN A 198 6.86 5.94 19.97
CA GLN A 198 8.22 6.39 19.62
C GLN A 198 8.80 7.32 20.69
N ASP A 199 8.04 8.34 21.09
CA ASP A 199 8.46 9.27 22.14
C ASP A 199 8.66 8.55 23.48
N LEU A 200 7.82 7.55 23.75
CA LEU A 200 7.92 6.71 24.94
C LEU A 200 9.17 5.82 24.92
N VAL A 201 9.47 5.15 23.79
CA VAL A 201 10.66 4.31 23.59
C VAL A 201 11.93 5.15 23.63
N ASN A 202 11.96 6.30 22.95
CA ASN A 202 13.07 7.25 23.02
C ASN A 202 13.31 7.73 24.45
N SER A 203 12.22 8.03 25.17
CA SER A 203 12.32 8.44 26.57
C SER A 203 12.81 7.31 27.49
N ILE A 204 12.35 6.07 27.27
CA ILE A 204 12.84 4.88 27.97
C ILE A 204 14.34 4.70 27.70
N GLY A 205 14.78 4.75 26.44
CA GLY A 205 16.20 4.65 26.06
C GLY A 205 17.07 5.74 26.67
N ALA A 206 16.58 6.98 26.69
CA ALA A 206 17.26 8.11 27.33
C ALA A 206 17.40 7.90 28.84
N LYS A 207 16.35 7.44 29.53
CA LYS A 207 16.38 7.17 30.98
C LYS A 207 17.25 5.97 31.33
N THR A 208 17.22 4.89 30.56
CA THR A 208 18.14 3.74 30.70
C THR A 208 19.59 4.19 30.57
N SER A 209 19.88 5.06 29.58
CA SER A 209 21.22 5.64 29.40
C SER A 209 21.64 6.55 30.56
N GLN A 210 20.70 7.31 31.14
CA GLN A 210 20.96 8.13 32.32
C GLN A 210 21.26 7.27 33.56
N ILE A 211 20.46 6.22 33.81
CA ILE A 211 20.69 5.27 34.90
C ILE A 211 22.06 4.60 34.76
N SER A 212 22.38 4.09 33.58
CA SER A 212 23.69 3.47 33.28
C SER A 212 24.85 4.44 33.55
N LYS A 213 24.77 5.68 33.05
CA LYS A 213 25.79 6.71 33.30
C LYS A 213 25.98 7.03 34.78
N ILE A 214 24.90 7.14 35.54
CA ILE A 214 24.98 7.44 36.98
C ILE A 214 25.62 6.26 37.73
N LEU A 215 25.21 5.02 37.43
CA LEU A 215 25.79 3.82 38.04
C LEU A 215 27.28 3.69 37.72
N ASP A 216 27.70 3.91 36.48
CA ASP A 216 29.12 3.92 36.10
C ASP A 216 29.92 5.00 36.83
N GLN A 217 29.36 6.19 37.00
CA GLN A 217 30.00 7.27 37.75
C GLN A 217 30.13 6.93 39.23
N MET A 218 29.13 6.28 39.83
CA MET A 218 29.21 5.81 41.21
C MET A 218 30.29 4.75 41.37
N LEU A 219 30.35 3.75 40.47
CA LEU A 219 31.40 2.72 40.51
C LEU A 219 32.81 3.31 40.38
N ARG A 220 32.99 4.39 39.61
CA ARG A 220 34.29 5.09 39.53
C ARG A 220 34.60 5.93 40.76
N ARG A 221 33.59 6.56 41.36
CA ARG A 221 33.75 7.44 42.53
C ARG A 221 34.10 6.67 43.81
N TYR A 222 33.57 5.46 43.95
CA TYR A 222 33.73 4.63 45.15
C TYR A 222 34.65 3.42 44.93
N ASP A 223 35.46 3.42 43.86
CA ASP A 223 36.38 2.33 43.50
C ASP A 223 35.72 0.94 43.48
N GLY A 224 34.57 0.86 42.82
CA GLY A 224 33.77 -0.35 42.70
C GLY A 224 34.54 -1.53 42.11
N SER A 225 34.34 -2.69 42.74
CA SER A 225 34.98 -3.96 42.40
C SER A 225 34.56 -4.48 41.03
N ALA A 226 35.27 -5.49 40.54
CA ALA A 226 34.88 -6.20 39.31
C ALA A 226 33.48 -6.83 39.42
N GLU A 227 33.08 -7.26 40.62
CA GLU A 227 31.76 -7.84 40.87
C GLU A 227 30.65 -6.78 40.84
N ASP A 228 30.91 -5.58 41.40
CA ASP A 228 29.97 -4.46 41.34
C ASP A 228 29.69 -4.04 39.88
N ARG A 229 30.75 -4.02 39.06
CA ARG A 229 30.64 -3.74 37.61
C ARG A 229 29.82 -4.80 36.89
N ARG A 230 29.99 -6.09 37.21
CA ARG A 230 29.17 -7.17 36.62
C ARG A 230 27.69 -7.03 37.01
N MET A 231 27.39 -6.69 38.26
CA MET A 231 26.01 -6.49 38.71
C MET A 231 25.34 -5.31 37.99
N VAL A 232 26.04 -4.18 37.83
CA VAL A 232 25.53 -3.05 37.04
C VAL A 232 25.31 -3.42 35.58
N VAL A 233 26.28 -4.10 34.95
CA VAL A 233 26.14 -4.57 33.56
C VAL A 233 24.94 -5.50 33.41
N SER A 234 24.74 -6.43 34.34
CA SER A 234 23.58 -7.35 34.34
C SER A 234 22.26 -6.60 34.46
N TYR A 235 22.17 -5.65 35.40
CA TYR A 235 20.97 -4.82 35.61
C TYR A 235 20.65 -3.95 34.38
N VAL A 236 21.67 -3.34 33.77
CA VAL A 236 21.52 -2.54 32.53
C VAL A 236 21.13 -3.43 31.35
N ALA A 237 21.70 -4.63 31.23
CA ALA A 237 21.37 -5.59 30.17
C ALA A 237 19.93 -6.11 30.28
N GLN A 238 19.38 -6.20 31.50
CA GLN A 238 17.96 -6.47 31.74
C GLN A 238 17.07 -5.26 31.44
N GLY A 239 17.65 -4.11 31.08
CA GLY A 239 16.93 -2.89 30.76
C GLY A 239 16.59 -2.05 31.99
N CYS A 240 17.33 -2.16 33.09
CA CYS A 240 17.04 -1.41 34.33
C CYS A 240 15.61 -1.66 34.85
N GLN A 241 15.21 -2.91 35.00
CA GLN A 241 13.84 -3.26 35.41
C GLN A 241 13.65 -3.08 36.90
N GLY A 242 12.62 -2.33 37.31
CA GLY A 242 12.16 -2.39 38.70
C GLY A 242 13.02 -1.62 39.69
N ARG A 243 12.41 -0.67 40.39
CA ARG A 243 13.04 -0.01 41.55
C ARG A 243 13.59 -0.99 42.58
N LYS A 244 12.86 -2.04 42.93
CA LYS A 244 13.31 -3.04 43.93
C LYS A 244 14.59 -3.76 43.51
N ILE A 245 14.72 -4.10 42.23
CA ILE A 245 15.92 -4.76 41.71
C ILE A 245 17.11 -3.81 41.77
N LEU A 246 16.90 -2.51 41.49
CA LEU A 246 17.94 -1.50 41.68
C LEU A 246 18.35 -1.36 43.15
N GLU A 247 17.40 -1.32 44.08
CA GLU A 247 17.66 -1.29 45.51
C GLU A 247 18.49 -2.51 45.95
N ASP A 248 18.17 -3.70 45.44
CA ASP A 248 18.92 -4.93 45.71
C ASP A 248 20.36 -4.88 45.14
N VAL A 249 20.54 -4.32 43.94
CA VAL A 249 21.87 -4.13 43.35
C VAL A 249 22.71 -3.15 44.18
N LEU A 250 22.14 -2.02 44.58
CA LEU A 250 22.82 -1.01 45.41
C LEU A 250 23.18 -1.56 46.80
N ALA A 251 22.30 -2.38 47.40
CA ALA A 251 22.53 -3.02 48.70
C ALA A 251 23.60 -4.11 48.69
N ARG A 252 24.09 -4.51 47.50
CA ARG A 252 25.12 -5.53 47.32
C ARG A 252 26.48 -4.95 46.94
N PHE A 253 26.58 -3.65 46.71
CA PHE A 253 27.85 -3.03 46.37
C PHE A 253 28.89 -3.20 47.48
N SER A 254 30.14 -3.43 47.08
CA SER A 254 31.27 -3.59 48.01
C SER A 254 31.48 -2.40 48.95
N PHE A 255 31.07 -1.21 48.54
CA PHE A 255 31.16 0.05 49.28
C PHE A 255 29.84 0.48 49.95
N LYS A 256 28.86 -0.41 50.06
CA LYS A 256 27.52 -0.09 50.58
C LYS A 256 27.52 0.50 52.00
N GLU A 257 28.44 0.09 52.88
CA GLU A 257 28.51 0.54 54.28
C GLU A 257 29.17 1.93 54.42
N SER A 258 29.59 2.54 53.31
CA SER A 258 30.21 3.86 53.32
C SER A 258 29.19 4.95 53.64
N GLU A 259 29.46 5.76 54.67
CA GLU A 259 28.61 6.91 55.04
C GLU A 259 28.48 7.92 53.88
N LYS A 260 29.53 8.06 53.05
CA LYS A 260 29.53 8.87 51.83
C LYS A 260 28.63 8.31 50.73
N PHE A 261 28.41 6.99 50.72
CA PHE A 261 27.49 6.34 49.78
C PHE A 261 26.04 6.53 50.25
N HIS A 262 25.74 6.33 51.54
CA HIS A 262 24.39 6.54 52.08
C HIS A 262 23.86 7.99 51.95
N ARG A 263 24.77 8.98 51.93
CA ARG A 263 24.41 10.39 51.71
C ARG A 263 24.48 10.83 50.23
N ASP A 264 24.75 9.93 49.29
CA ASP A 264 24.84 10.30 47.88
C ASP A 264 23.44 10.56 47.30
N GLU A 265 23.17 11.82 46.95
CA GLU A 265 21.91 12.24 46.32
C GLU A 265 21.64 11.53 44.99
N GLN A 266 22.67 10.98 44.34
CA GLN A 266 22.50 10.18 43.13
C GLN A 266 21.71 8.88 43.38
N ILE A 267 21.71 8.33 44.60
CA ILE A 267 20.89 7.16 44.94
C ILE A 267 19.40 7.51 44.84
N LEU A 268 18.97 8.61 45.45
CA LEU A 268 17.58 9.06 45.37
C LEU A 268 17.17 9.38 43.92
N ARG A 269 18.09 9.95 43.13
CA ARG A 269 17.86 10.22 41.70
C ARG A 269 17.71 8.93 40.89
N LEU A 270 18.54 7.92 41.16
CA LEU A 270 18.48 6.61 40.52
C LEU A 270 17.15 5.89 40.79
N LEU A 271 16.69 5.91 42.05
CA LEU A 271 15.42 5.31 42.44
C LEU A 271 14.22 6.00 41.76
N ARG A 272 14.21 7.33 41.68
CA ARG A 272 13.18 8.09 40.93
C ARG A 272 13.20 7.76 39.45
N LEU A 273 14.38 7.67 38.84
CA LEU A 273 14.50 7.32 37.42
C LEU A 273 13.99 5.89 37.14
N ALA A 274 14.18 4.95 38.06
CA ALA A 274 13.65 3.59 37.93
C ALA A 274 12.11 3.58 38.02
N ASP A 275 11.51 4.28 38.99
CA ASP A 275 10.05 4.42 39.09
C ASP A 275 9.44 5.11 37.84
N GLU A 276 10.10 6.16 37.34
CA GLU A 276 9.69 6.83 36.10
C GLU A 276 9.81 5.92 34.88
N LEU A 277 10.82 5.05 34.84
CA LEU A 277 11.00 4.07 33.77
C LEU A 277 9.89 3.02 33.79
N ASP A 278 9.53 2.52 34.97
CA ASP A 278 8.47 1.53 35.15
C ASP A 278 7.08 2.13 34.80
N SER A 279 6.80 3.36 35.26
CA SER A 279 5.56 4.07 34.90
C SER A 279 5.40 4.30 33.40
N ARG A 280 6.51 4.53 32.69
CA ARG A 280 6.55 4.66 31.22
C ARG A 280 6.40 3.33 30.51
N ARG A 281 6.77 2.21 31.14
CA ARG A 281 6.60 0.87 30.58
C ARG A 281 5.19 0.32 30.77
N ALA A 282 4.48 0.72 31.82
CA ALA A 282 3.16 0.18 32.15
C ALA A 282 2.14 0.23 30.99
N PRO A 283 2.00 1.33 30.21
CA PRO A 283 1.10 1.36 29.05
C PRO A 283 1.51 0.40 27.92
N LEU A 284 2.82 0.17 27.74
CA LEU A 284 3.31 -0.82 26.76
C LEU A 284 2.95 -2.23 27.20
N ILE A 285 3.13 -2.54 28.49
CA ILE A 285 2.77 -3.84 29.06
C ILE A 285 1.26 -4.09 28.98
N GLU A 286 0.43 -3.07 29.22
CA GLU A 286 -1.03 -3.17 29.05
C GLU A 286 -1.43 -3.41 27.59
N LEU A 287 -0.81 -2.72 26.63
CA LEU A 287 -1.00 -2.98 25.20
C LEU A 287 -0.57 -4.40 24.81
N GLN A 288 0.53 -4.91 25.37
CA GLN A 288 1.01 -6.27 25.15
C GLN A 288 0.05 -7.32 25.73
N ARG A 289 -0.53 -7.06 26.91
CA ARG A 289 -1.54 -7.93 27.56
C ARG A 289 -2.89 -7.90 26.86
N GLY A 290 -3.22 -6.81 26.17
CA GLY A 290 -4.47 -6.62 25.45
C GLY A 290 -4.67 -7.59 24.27
N GLY A 291 -3.63 -8.28 23.79
CA GLY A 291 -3.69 -9.47 22.93
C GLY A 291 -4.34 -9.34 21.54
N LEU A 292 -5.14 -8.32 21.28
CA LEU A 292 -6.05 -8.23 20.14
C LEU A 292 -5.46 -7.51 18.92
N PHE A 293 -4.30 -6.86 19.06
CA PHE A 293 -3.88 -5.87 18.07
C PHE A 293 -3.03 -6.41 16.91
N ILE A 294 -2.09 -7.32 17.19
CA ILE A 294 -1.16 -7.85 16.18
C ILE A 294 -1.75 -9.06 15.42
N PRO A 295 -2.47 -9.98 16.09
CA PRO A 295 -3.19 -11.06 15.39
C PRO A 295 -4.23 -10.52 14.40
N SER A 296 -4.99 -9.47 14.75
CA SER A 296 -6.01 -8.91 13.86
C SER A 296 -5.43 -8.30 12.58
N VAL A 297 -4.31 -7.56 12.67
CA VAL A 297 -3.63 -6.99 11.48
C VAL A 297 -3.04 -8.10 10.61
N THR A 298 -2.46 -9.13 11.24
CA THR A 298 -1.92 -10.30 10.53
C THR A 298 -3.00 -11.06 9.77
N GLU A 299 -4.07 -11.43 10.47
CA GLU A 299 -5.20 -12.19 9.92
C GLU A 299 -5.87 -11.40 8.78
N GLN A 300 -6.03 -10.09 8.97
CA GLN A 300 -6.62 -9.23 7.94
C GLN A 300 -5.69 -9.08 6.73
N ALA A 301 -4.38 -8.88 6.93
CA ALA A 301 -3.41 -8.86 5.83
C ALA A 301 -3.35 -10.20 5.07
N GLN A 302 -3.40 -11.32 5.79
CA GLN A 302 -3.45 -12.65 5.20
C GLN A 302 -4.73 -12.85 4.37
N HIS A 303 -5.89 -12.50 4.93
CA HIS A 303 -7.18 -12.58 4.22
C HIS A 303 -7.17 -11.74 2.93
N TRP A 304 -6.54 -10.56 2.94
CA TRP A 304 -6.43 -9.74 1.74
C TRP A 304 -5.48 -10.33 0.70
N ILE A 305 -4.37 -10.94 1.13
CA ILE A 305 -3.48 -11.66 0.22
C ILE A 305 -4.19 -12.84 -0.40
N GLU A 306 -4.90 -13.64 0.39
CA GLU A 306 -5.69 -14.76 -0.11
C GLU A 306 -6.77 -14.28 -1.09
N SER A 307 -7.46 -13.17 -0.78
CA SER A 307 -8.45 -12.56 -1.66
C SER A 307 -7.84 -12.01 -2.95
N ARG A 308 -6.66 -11.40 -2.87
CA ARG A 308 -5.88 -10.90 -4.01
C ARG A 308 -5.45 -12.07 -4.88
N ASP A 309 -4.78 -13.06 -4.31
CA ASP A 309 -4.27 -14.22 -5.02
C ASP A 309 -5.41 -15.01 -5.67
N LYS A 310 -6.59 -15.07 -5.02
CA LYS A 310 -7.81 -15.60 -5.62
C LYS A 310 -8.27 -14.77 -6.83
N LEU A 311 -8.32 -13.44 -6.72
CA LEU A 311 -8.63 -12.56 -7.86
C LEU A 311 -7.67 -12.81 -9.03
N PHE A 312 -6.35 -12.82 -8.77
CA PHE A 312 -5.35 -13.06 -9.81
C PHE A 312 -5.51 -14.45 -10.43
N GLY A 313 -5.70 -15.49 -9.62
CA GLY A 313 -5.92 -16.85 -10.11
C GLY A 313 -7.19 -16.99 -10.96
N GLU A 314 -8.28 -16.33 -10.57
CA GLU A 314 -9.52 -16.31 -11.36
C GLU A 314 -9.34 -15.56 -12.69
N LEU A 315 -8.62 -14.43 -12.70
CA LEU A 315 -8.34 -13.68 -13.91
C LEU A 315 -7.37 -14.40 -14.86
N GLU A 316 -6.30 -15.02 -14.35
CA GLU A 316 -5.36 -15.83 -15.13
C GLU A 316 -6.00 -17.12 -15.69
N SER A 317 -7.11 -17.57 -15.10
CA SER A 317 -7.87 -18.71 -15.64
C SER A 317 -8.69 -18.35 -16.89
N LEU A 318 -8.91 -17.06 -17.15
CA LEU A 318 -9.72 -16.62 -18.29
C LEU A 318 -9.00 -16.83 -19.63
N LEU A 319 -7.71 -16.52 -19.66
CA LEU A 319 -6.84 -16.57 -20.83
C LEU A 319 -5.39 -16.75 -20.37
N PRO A 320 -4.48 -17.27 -21.23
CA PRO A 320 -3.05 -17.28 -20.93
C PRO A 320 -2.58 -15.88 -20.53
N GLY A 321 -2.09 -15.75 -19.31
CA GLY A 321 -1.72 -14.46 -18.76
C GLY A 321 -0.50 -14.51 -17.88
N LYS A 322 0.07 -13.32 -17.65
CA LYS A 322 1.22 -13.13 -16.76
C LYS A 322 0.96 -11.97 -15.81
N GLN A 323 1.28 -12.20 -14.54
CA GLN A 323 1.29 -11.16 -13.52
C GLN A 323 2.58 -10.32 -13.62
N ILE A 324 2.42 -8.98 -13.62
CA ILE A 324 3.53 -8.02 -13.76
C ILE A 324 3.43 -6.97 -12.65
N ALA A 325 4.54 -6.66 -12.00
CA ALA A 325 4.61 -5.52 -11.07
C ALA A 325 4.60 -4.21 -11.85
N THR A 326 3.61 -3.35 -11.62
CA THR A 326 3.35 -2.17 -12.47
C THR A 326 3.45 -0.84 -11.74
N THR A 327 3.37 -0.83 -10.41
CA THR A 327 3.41 0.42 -9.62
C THR A 327 4.14 0.24 -8.29
N ARG A 328 4.34 1.36 -7.59
CA ARG A 328 4.90 1.41 -6.22
C ARG A 328 4.03 2.26 -5.29
N ILE A 329 2.73 2.36 -5.58
CA ILE A 329 1.85 3.37 -5.01
C ILE A 329 1.55 3.06 -3.55
N ASN A 330 1.52 1.78 -3.17
CA ASN A 330 1.34 1.40 -1.78
C ASN A 330 2.64 1.48 -0.97
N ARG A 331 3.81 1.68 -1.58
CA ARG A 331 5.10 1.67 -0.90
C ARG A 331 5.16 2.64 0.28
N ASN A 332 4.61 3.84 0.15
CA ASN A 332 4.61 4.83 1.23
C ASN A 332 3.70 4.41 2.40
N GLN A 333 2.48 3.95 2.12
CA GLN A 333 1.57 3.45 3.15
C GLN A 333 2.14 2.21 3.84
N LEU A 334 2.74 1.30 3.08
CA LEU A 334 3.37 0.09 3.59
C LEU A 334 4.65 0.38 4.36
N THR A 335 5.40 1.43 3.99
CA THR A 335 6.54 1.93 4.78
C THR A 335 6.06 2.49 6.12
N LEU A 336 4.95 3.24 6.15
CA LEU A 336 4.35 3.73 7.40
C LEU A 336 3.90 2.57 8.30
N ILE A 337 3.25 1.56 7.73
CA ILE A 337 2.81 0.36 8.46
C ILE A 337 4.02 -0.45 8.97
N LYS A 338 5.05 -0.63 8.14
CA LYS A 338 6.33 -1.25 8.51
C LYS A 338 6.97 -0.52 9.69
N SER A 339 7.17 0.79 9.56
CA SER A 339 7.78 1.59 10.62
C SER A 339 6.96 1.52 11.90
N ALA A 340 5.64 1.57 11.82
CA ALA A 340 4.76 1.36 12.97
C ALA A 340 4.98 0.01 13.67
N LEU A 341 5.11 -1.09 12.92
CA LEU A 341 5.30 -2.43 13.49
C LEU A 341 6.71 -2.67 14.03
N GLU A 342 7.74 -2.07 13.42
CA GLU A 342 9.13 -2.12 13.91
C GLU A 342 9.26 -1.49 15.31
N LEU A 343 8.41 -0.51 15.65
CA LEU A 343 8.39 0.14 16.96
C LEU A 343 7.76 -0.68 18.09
N VAL A 344 6.95 -1.67 17.75
CA VAL A 344 6.32 -2.58 18.72
C VAL A 344 7.31 -3.63 19.25
N ASN A 345 8.53 -3.69 18.69
CA ASN A 345 9.59 -4.64 19.05
C ASN A 345 10.29 -4.30 20.39
N THR A 346 9.55 -4.37 21.50
CA THR A 346 10.11 -4.24 22.86
C THR A 346 9.74 -5.45 23.72
N SER A 347 10.61 -6.48 23.64
CA SER A 347 10.72 -7.70 24.48
C SER A 347 9.47 -8.59 24.68
N GLY A 348 9.57 -9.86 24.25
CA GLY A 348 8.61 -10.95 24.52
C GLY A 348 7.97 -11.57 23.27
N GLU A 349 7.01 -12.49 23.45
CA GLU A 349 6.23 -13.22 22.41
C GLU A 349 5.55 -12.30 21.37
N VAL A 350 5.38 -11.02 21.73
CA VAL A 350 4.89 -9.91 20.91
C VAL A 350 5.81 -9.63 19.71
N VAL A 351 7.12 -9.90 19.83
CA VAL A 351 8.10 -9.75 18.74
C VAL A 351 7.83 -10.74 17.61
N GLY A 352 7.55 -12.01 17.92
CA GLY A 352 7.23 -13.02 16.89
C GLY A 352 5.96 -12.68 16.12
N LYS A 353 4.96 -12.12 16.81
CA LYS A 353 3.70 -11.67 16.18
C LYS A 353 3.92 -10.43 15.31
N ALA A 354 4.74 -9.47 15.76
CA ALA A 354 5.06 -8.26 14.97
C ALA A 354 5.87 -8.60 13.71
N VAL A 355 6.81 -9.57 13.81
CA VAL A 355 7.55 -10.11 12.66
C VAL A 355 6.61 -10.79 11.67
N ALA A 356 5.67 -11.64 12.15
CA ALA A 356 4.68 -12.28 11.27
C ALA A 356 3.79 -11.24 10.56
N ALA A 357 3.27 -10.23 11.29
CA ALA A 357 2.50 -9.14 10.69
C ALA A 357 3.32 -8.40 9.62
N TYR A 358 4.60 -8.12 9.91
CA TYR A 358 5.52 -7.47 8.99
C TYR A 358 5.77 -8.30 7.72
N GLU A 359 5.97 -9.62 7.83
CA GLU A 359 6.11 -10.52 6.69
C GLU A 359 4.86 -10.55 5.80
N TRP A 360 3.68 -10.59 6.41
CA TRP A 360 2.41 -10.55 5.66
C TRP A 360 2.20 -9.19 4.99
N ILE A 361 2.57 -8.10 5.64
CA ILE A 361 2.51 -6.77 5.03
C ILE A 361 3.51 -6.65 3.87
N ILE A 362 4.72 -7.22 3.99
CA ILE A 362 5.67 -7.31 2.86
C ILE A 362 5.06 -8.10 1.69
N LYS A 363 4.42 -9.25 1.96
CA LYS A 363 3.74 -10.01 0.90
C LYS A 363 2.60 -9.22 0.26
N LEU A 364 1.95 -8.34 1.03
CA LEU A 364 0.91 -7.44 0.55
C LEU A 364 1.48 -6.29 -0.32
N VAL A 365 2.74 -5.87 -0.10
CA VAL A 365 3.50 -4.98 -1.02
C VAL A 365 3.68 -5.61 -2.40
N GLY A 366 3.64 -6.94 -2.51
CA GLY A 366 3.95 -7.64 -3.76
C GLY A 366 5.46 -7.63 -4.06
N LYS A 367 5.85 -8.22 -5.19
CA LYS A 367 7.27 -8.40 -5.56
C LYS A 367 8.00 -7.12 -6.02
N GLY A 368 7.39 -5.95 -5.89
CA GLY A 368 7.92 -4.66 -6.38
C GLY A 368 8.91 -3.93 -5.46
N GLY A 369 9.47 -4.63 -4.46
CA GLY A 369 10.42 -4.10 -3.47
C GLY A 369 11.88 -4.23 -3.87
#